data_AF-A0A1W9VZL3-F1
#
_entry.id   AF-A0A1W9VZL3-F1
#
_cell.length_a   1.000
_cell.length_b   1.000
_cell.length_c   1.000
_cell.angle_alpha   90.00
_cell.angle_beta   90.00
_cell.angle_gamma   90.00
#
_symmetry.space_group_name_H-M   'P 1'
#
loop_
_entity.id
_entity.type
_entity.pdbx_description
1 polymer ?
#
loop_
_entity_poly.entity_id
_entity_poly.type
_entity_poly.pdbx_seq_one_letter_code
_entity_poly.pdbx_strand_id
1 'polypeptide(L)'
;MKFGKNMTVEIEKMENGVKLIVGGVKKGISITPTDFGMDLHRRKMEGVTVDPREEIDVLQGIKDEVTTGEDIIFEYLYGDELSAIVLAGTVAKKQIPYELRAVAIEMGGINTAEQNKDYITIAIQKMLGTNDSIGGVVECNLPYNLELNSVKGEFSWIIHNLMEEVSAIQFGNGIKDARSNAKEYELSKNKVTVTFGPHMKNMNKIPCLAGVRDVIVDSVLAIVLL
;
A
#
# COMPACT_ATOMS: atom_id res chain seq x y z
N MET A 1 14.21 -8.40 0.99
CA MET A 1 13.97 -7.39 2.06
C MET A 1 13.33 -8.08 3.24
N LYS A 2 13.66 -7.72 4.49
CA LYS A 2 13.02 -8.28 5.69
C LYS A 2 12.63 -7.18 6.68
N PHE A 3 11.41 -7.22 7.21
CA PHE A 3 10.88 -6.22 8.16
C PHE A 3 9.70 -6.78 8.99
N GLY A 4 9.19 -5.97 9.93
CA GLY A 4 8.10 -6.33 10.83
C GLY A 4 8.58 -6.88 12.17
N LYS A 5 7.68 -6.86 13.17
CA LYS A 5 7.98 -7.29 14.55
C LYS A 5 7.16 -8.52 14.95
N ASN A 6 5.86 -8.34 15.20
CA ASN A 6 4.99 -9.46 15.61
C ASN A 6 4.55 -10.27 14.39
N MET A 7 4.31 -9.60 13.27
CA MET A 7 4.20 -10.21 11.95
C MET A 7 5.40 -9.78 11.12
N THR A 8 6.12 -10.74 10.55
CA THR A 8 7.33 -10.48 9.77
C THR A 8 7.09 -10.74 8.30
N VAL A 9 7.75 -9.95 7.46
CA VAL A 9 7.72 -10.09 6.00
C VAL A 9 9.13 -10.21 5.49
N GLU A 10 9.39 -11.26 4.72
CA GLU A 10 10.66 -11.51 4.05
C GLU A 10 10.42 -11.79 2.58
N ILE A 11 11.15 -11.08 1.71
CA ILE A 11 11.02 -11.16 0.25
C ILE A 11 12.38 -11.52 -0.34
N GLU A 12 12.41 -12.60 -1.11
CA GLU A 12 13.56 -13.08 -1.85
C GLU A 12 13.28 -13.01 -3.36
N LYS A 13 14.21 -12.47 -4.13
CA LYS A 13 14.09 -12.45 -5.60
C LYS A 13 14.33 -13.85 -6.15
N MET A 14 13.50 -14.25 -7.09
CA MET A 14 13.65 -15.48 -7.87
C MET A 14 13.91 -15.12 -9.34
N GLU A 15 14.29 -16.11 -10.15
CA GLU A 15 14.54 -15.90 -11.59
C GLU A 15 13.30 -15.32 -12.30
N ASN A 16 12.12 -15.86 -12.01
CA ASN A 16 10.86 -15.47 -12.65
C ASN A 16 9.84 -14.92 -11.65
N GLY A 17 10.25 -14.18 -10.62
CA GLY A 17 9.30 -13.61 -9.66
C GLY A 17 9.90 -13.37 -8.29
N VAL A 18 9.07 -13.52 -7.25
CA VAL A 18 9.47 -13.33 -5.86
C VAL A 18 8.94 -14.44 -4.97
N LYS A 19 9.76 -14.86 -4.01
CA LYS A 19 9.32 -15.68 -2.89
C LYS A 19 9.02 -14.77 -1.71
N LEU A 20 7.84 -14.95 -1.13
CA LEU A 20 7.39 -14.19 0.03
C LEU A 20 7.21 -15.14 1.20
N ILE A 21 7.81 -14.80 2.34
CA ILE A 21 7.65 -15.51 3.60
C ILE A 21 7.01 -14.54 4.59
N VAL A 22 5.89 -14.96 5.16
CA VAL A 22 5.09 -14.19 6.11
C VAL A 22 5.02 -14.93 7.43
N GLY A 23 5.75 -14.44 8.43
CA GLY A 23 5.83 -15.05 9.76
C GLY A 23 4.92 -14.38 10.78
N GLY A 24 4.64 -15.08 11.89
CA GLY A 24 3.83 -14.54 13.00
C GLY A 24 2.32 -14.49 12.73
N VAL A 25 1.84 -15.25 11.75
CA VAL A 25 0.41 -15.31 11.41
C VAL A 25 -0.33 -16.18 12.42
N LYS A 26 -1.39 -15.64 13.04
CA LYS A 26 -2.24 -16.43 13.96
C LYS A 26 -2.98 -17.53 13.21
N LYS A 27 -3.13 -18.70 13.86
CA LYS A 27 -3.91 -19.84 13.37
C LYS A 27 -5.42 -19.52 13.34
N GLY A 28 -6.14 -20.11 12.39
CA GLY A 28 -7.61 -20.13 12.39
C GLY A 28 -8.26 -18.92 11.72
N ILE A 29 -7.51 -18.15 10.96
CA ILE A 29 -8.00 -16.98 10.23
C ILE A 29 -8.46 -17.43 8.85
N SER A 30 -9.70 -17.10 8.48
CA SER A 30 -10.19 -17.32 7.11
C SER A 30 -9.50 -16.37 6.14
N ILE A 31 -8.90 -16.96 5.11
CA ILE A 31 -8.18 -16.25 4.05
C ILE A 31 -8.36 -17.03 2.73
N THR A 32 -8.94 -16.37 1.75
CA THR A 32 -9.34 -16.96 0.46
C THR A 32 -8.55 -16.35 -0.69
N PRO A 33 -8.45 -17.02 -1.86
CA PRO A 33 -7.90 -16.41 -3.07
C PRO A 33 -8.58 -15.07 -3.46
N THR A 34 -9.88 -14.95 -3.15
CA THR A 34 -10.64 -13.71 -3.42
C THR A 34 -10.12 -12.53 -2.61
N ASP A 35 -9.71 -12.75 -1.35
CA ASP A 35 -9.17 -11.69 -0.50
C ASP A 35 -7.92 -11.04 -1.12
N PHE A 36 -7.00 -11.88 -1.60
CA PHE A 36 -5.79 -11.43 -2.30
C PHE A 36 -6.13 -10.73 -3.62
N GLY A 37 -7.05 -11.32 -4.39
CA GLY A 37 -7.49 -10.76 -5.67
C GLY A 37 -8.12 -9.36 -5.53
N MET A 38 -8.90 -9.13 -4.47
CA MET A 38 -9.51 -7.83 -4.18
C MET A 38 -8.46 -6.73 -3.94
N ASP A 39 -7.41 -7.05 -3.19
CA ASP A 39 -6.35 -6.08 -2.90
C ASP A 39 -5.43 -5.88 -4.11
N LEU A 40 -5.01 -6.95 -4.80
CA LEU A 40 -4.19 -6.83 -6.01
C LEU A 40 -4.90 -6.05 -7.12
N HIS A 41 -6.23 -6.16 -7.22
CA HIS A 41 -7.02 -5.42 -8.20
C HIS A 41 -6.90 -3.89 -8.04
N ARG A 42 -6.60 -3.40 -6.82
CA ARG A 42 -6.42 -1.96 -6.56
C ARG A 42 -5.17 -1.38 -7.22
N ARG A 43 -4.26 -2.23 -7.72
CA ARG A 43 -3.11 -1.81 -8.52
C ARG A 43 -3.47 -1.45 -9.97
N LYS A 44 -4.75 -1.49 -10.34
CA LYS A 44 -5.22 -1.15 -11.69
C LYS A 44 -5.61 0.30 -11.79
N MET A 45 -5.25 0.92 -12.91
CA MET A 45 -5.79 2.20 -13.34
C MET A 45 -5.80 2.26 -14.87
N GLU A 46 -6.40 3.30 -15.45
CA GLU A 46 -6.35 3.49 -16.91
C GLU A 46 -4.89 3.50 -17.40
N GLY A 47 -4.61 2.69 -18.42
CA GLY A 47 -3.26 2.51 -18.97
C GLY A 47 -2.30 1.69 -18.10
N VAL A 48 -2.75 1.13 -16.97
CA VAL A 48 -1.97 0.23 -16.13
C VAL A 48 -2.71 -1.09 -15.95
N THR A 49 -2.13 -2.14 -16.53
CA THR A 49 -2.63 -3.51 -16.41
C THR A 49 -1.68 -4.35 -15.57
N VAL A 50 -2.25 -5.26 -14.78
CA VAL A 50 -1.50 -6.33 -14.10
C VAL A 50 -0.97 -7.30 -15.16
N ASP A 51 0.24 -7.85 -14.96
CA ASP A 51 0.81 -8.81 -15.91
C ASP A 51 -0.09 -10.08 -15.93
N PRO A 52 -0.63 -10.48 -17.08
CA PRO A 52 -1.55 -11.61 -17.16
C PRO A 52 -0.90 -12.97 -16.84
N ARG A 53 0.43 -13.01 -16.76
CA ARG A 53 1.20 -14.22 -16.40
C ARG A 53 1.39 -14.35 -14.89
N GLU A 54 1.07 -13.30 -14.11
CA GLU A 54 1.16 -13.34 -12.65
C GLU A 54 0.40 -14.57 -12.09
N GLU A 55 1.12 -15.39 -11.33
CA GLU A 55 0.59 -16.60 -10.70
C GLU A 55 1.09 -16.68 -9.26
N ILE A 56 0.20 -17.07 -8.34
CA ILE A 56 0.48 -17.11 -6.89
C ILE A 56 0.22 -18.52 -6.38
N ASP A 57 1.28 -19.15 -5.93
CA ASP A 57 1.22 -20.45 -5.27
C ASP A 57 1.45 -20.29 -3.77
N VAL A 58 0.60 -20.90 -2.96
CA VAL A 58 0.80 -21.00 -1.51
C VAL A 58 1.42 -22.35 -1.20
N LEU A 59 2.70 -22.34 -0.85
CA LEU A 59 3.46 -23.56 -0.55
C LEU A 59 3.23 -24.05 0.89
N GLN A 60 2.94 -23.13 1.82
CA GLN A 60 2.80 -23.41 3.25
C GLN A 60 1.90 -22.39 3.94
N GLY A 61 1.36 -22.75 5.10
CA GLY A 61 0.77 -21.80 6.06
C GLY A 61 -0.72 -21.52 5.88
N ILE A 62 -1.32 -21.94 4.76
CA ILE A 62 -2.76 -21.90 4.52
C ILE A 62 -3.22 -23.31 4.12
N LYS A 63 -4.29 -23.79 4.76
CA LYS A 63 -4.95 -25.05 4.43
C LYS A 63 -6.46 -24.87 4.52
N ASP A 64 -7.19 -25.35 3.51
CA ASP A 64 -8.65 -25.25 3.43
C ASP A 64 -9.15 -23.80 3.66
N GLU A 65 -8.47 -22.82 3.04
CA GLU A 65 -8.73 -21.37 3.17
C GLU A 65 -8.62 -20.82 4.60
N VAL A 66 -7.84 -21.49 5.45
CA VAL A 66 -7.60 -21.11 6.84
C VAL A 66 -6.11 -21.12 7.16
N THR A 67 -5.64 -20.12 7.89
CA THR A 67 -4.23 -20.05 8.33
C THR A 67 -3.90 -21.16 9.34
N THR A 68 -2.76 -21.81 9.18
CA THR A 68 -2.34 -22.93 10.05
C THR A 68 -1.65 -22.46 11.34
N GLY A 69 -1.14 -21.23 11.36
CA GLY A 69 -0.29 -20.69 12.42
C GLY A 69 1.20 -20.84 12.16
N GLU A 70 1.57 -21.53 11.09
CA GLU A 70 2.95 -21.59 10.58
C GLU A 70 3.24 -20.37 9.69
N ASP A 71 4.50 -20.17 9.35
CA ASP A 71 4.88 -19.19 8.33
C ASP A 71 4.17 -19.50 7.01
N ILE A 72 3.58 -18.48 6.39
CA ILE A 72 2.98 -18.60 5.07
C ILE A 72 4.06 -18.33 4.04
N ILE A 73 4.25 -19.28 3.12
CA ILE A 73 5.22 -19.18 2.04
C ILE A 73 4.46 -19.08 0.73
N PHE A 74 4.65 -17.97 0.02
CA PHE A 74 4.14 -17.77 -1.33
C PHE A 74 5.28 -17.84 -2.34
N GLU A 75 5.03 -18.48 -3.48
CA GLU A 75 5.76 -18.21 -4.72
C GLU A 75 4.87 -17.34 -5.60
N TYR A 76 5.37 -16.16 -5.97
CA TYR A 76 4.66 -15.23 -6.84
C TYR A 76 5.41 -15.14 -8.16
N LEU A 77 5.05 -16.02 -9.09
CA LEU A 77 5.63 -16.08 -10.43
C LEU A 77 5.18 -14.85 -11.24
N TYR A 78 6.13 -14.23 -11.92
CA TYR A 78 6.02 -12.98 -12.67
C TYR A 78 5.52 -11.76 -11.87
N GLY A 79 5.35 -11.92 -10.54
CA GLY A 79 5.03 -10.84 -9.62
C GLY A 79 6.27 -10.04 -9.19
N ASP A 80 6.02 -8.84 -8.66
CA ASP A 80 7.05 -7.96 -8.11
C ASP A 80 7.02 -7.87 -6.58
N GLU A 81 8.05 -7.25 -6.00
CA GLU A 81 8.19 -7.11 -4.54
C GLU A 81 7.02 -6.33 -3.92
N LEU A 82 6.50 -5.31 -4.61
CA LEU A 82 5.38 -4.50 -4.12
C LEU A 82 4.10 -5.33 -4.07
N SER A 83 3.86 -6.15 -5.09
CA SER A 83 2.70 -7.04 -5.19
C SER A 83 2.76 -8.15 -4.15
N ALA A 84 3.95 -8.68 -3.85
CA ALA A 84 4.14 -9.59 -2.71
C ALA A 84 3.78 -8.92 -1.37
N ILE A 85 4.11 -7.64 -1.18
CA ILE A 85 3.74 -6.91 0.04
C ILE A 85 2.23 -6.75 0.15
N VAL A 86 1.51 -6.64 -0.97
CA VAL A 86 0.04 -6.67 -0.96
C VAL A 86 -0.45 -8.00 -0.37
N LEU A 87 0.12 -9.14 -0.75
CA LEU A 87 -0.27 -10.44 -0.20
C LEU A 87 -0.06 -10.50 1.33
N ALA A 88 1.11 -10.07 1.80
CA ALA A 88 1.39 -9.98 3.23
C ALA A 88 0.43 -9.01 3.94
N GLY A 89 0.13 -7.88 3.32
CA GLY A 89 -0.83 -6.88 3.80
C GLY A 89 -2.24 -7.42 3.90
N THR A 90 -2.70 -8.22 2.94
CA THR A 90 -4.01 -8.89 3.00
C THR A 90 -4.10 -9.81 4.22
N VAL A 91 -3.06 -10.60 4.49
CA VAL A 91 -2.98 -11.44 5.70
C VAL A 91 -2.96 -10.58 6.97
N ALA A 92 -2.22 -9.48 6.98
CA ALA A 92 -2.12 -8.58 8.13
C ALA A 92 -3.46 -7.89 8.42
N LYS A 93 -4.18 -7.44 7.39
CA LYS A 93 -5.49 -6.79 7.50
C LYS A 93 -6.56 -7.70 8.13
N LYS A 94 -6.44 -9.02 7.97
CA LYS A 94 -7.33 -9.99 8.65
C LYS A 94 -7.03 -10.16 10.15
N GLN A 95 -5.87 -9.70 10.62
CA GLN A 95 -5.42 -9.85 12.02
C GLN A 95 -5.62 -8.60 12.88
N ILE A 96 -5.75 -7.43 12.27
CA ILE A 96 -6.03 -6.18 12.98
C ILE A 96 -7.53 -6.06 13.31
N PRO A 97 -7.90 -5.45 14.45
CA PRO A 97 -9.30 -5.41 14.91
C PRO A 97 -10.14 -4.30 14.27
N TYR A 98 -9.63 -3.60 13.26
CA TYR A 98 -10.30 -2.49 12.60
C TYR A 98 -10.00 -2.50 11.09
N GLU A 99 -10.91 -1.92 10.32
CA GLU A 99 -10.70 -1.75 8.89
C GLU A 99 -9.65 -0.67 8.63
N LEU A 100 -8.72 -0.99 7.75
CA LEU A 100 -7.66 -0.11 7.32
C LEU A 100 -7.72 0.02 5.80
N ARG A 101 -7.86 1.26 5.32
CA ARG A 101 -7.93 1.54 3.90
C ARG A 101 -7.24 2.85 3.59
N ALA A 102 -6.18 2.76 2.81
CA ALA A 102 -5.53 3.91 2.21
C ALA A 102 -6.21 4.24 0.87
N VAL A 103 -6.32 5.51 0.53
CA VAL A 103 -6.91 5.96 -0.73
C VAL A 103 -6.11 7.13 -1.28
N ALA A 104 -6.02 7.24 -2.60
CA ALA A 104 -5.55 8.46 -3.23
C ALA A 104 -6.52 9.61 -2.92
N ILE A 105 -6.02 10.69 -2.31
CA ILE A 105 -6.79 11.91 -2.02
C ILE A 105 -6.48 13.05 -2.98
N GLU A 106 -5.36 12.97 -3.70
CA GLU A 106 -4.95 13.97 -4.68
C GLU A 106 -4.18 13.31 -5.83
N MET A 107 -4.46 13.72 -7.07
CA MET A 107 -3.72 13.32 -8.27
C MET A 107 -3.43 14.57 -9.11
N GLY A 108 -2.14 14.89 -9.31
CA GLY A 108 -1.71 16.08 -10.06
C GLY A 108 -2.25 17.41 -9.50
N GLY A 109 -2.41 17.53 -8.19
CA GLY A 109 -2.98 18.72 -7.55
C GLY A 109 -4.52 18.77 -7.53
N ILE A 110 -5.20 17.76 -8.08
CA ILE A 110 -6.67 17.67 -8.10
C ILE A 110 -7.11 16.71 -6.99
N ASN A 111 -7.97 17.16 -6.08
CA ASN A 111 -8.54 16.30 -5.05
C ASN A 111 -9.47 15.24 -5.67
N THR A 112 -9.42 14.01 -5.17
CA THR A 112 -10.15 12.83 -5.69
C THR A 112 -11.63 12.74 -5.30
N ALA A 113 -12.21 13.80 -4.76
CA ALA A 113 -13.65 13.90 -4.53
C ALA A 113 -14.45 13.69 -5.83
N GLU A 114 -15.66 13.12 -5.71
CA GLU A 114 -16.47 12.65 -6.85
C GLU A 114 -16.71 13.74 -7.91
N GLN A 115 -16.92 15.00 -7.49
CA GLN A 115 -17.13 16.12 -8.41
C GLN A 115 -15.94 16.44 -9.32
N ASN A 116 -14.75 15.92 -8.99
CA ASN A 116 -13.52 16.16 -9.74
C ASN A 116 -13.11 14.98 -10.64
N LYS A 117 -13.91 13.91 -10.68
CA LYS A 117 -13.56 12.66 -11.37
C LYS A 117 -13.22 12.86 -12.85
N ASP A 118 -13.99 13.67 -13.56
CA ASP A 118 -13.74 13.94 -14.99
C ASP A 118 -12.40 14.68 -15.20
N TYR A 119 -12.06 15.62 -14.32
CA TYR A 119 -10.76 16.32 -14.39
C TYR A 119 -9.59 15.37 -14.14
N ILE A 120 -9.74 14.42 -13.23
CA ILE A 120 -8.73 13.38 -12.99
C ILE A 120 -8.59 12.47 -14.20
N THR A 121 -9.70 12.00 -14.78
CA THR A 121 -9.67 11.18 -16.00
C THR A 121 -8.97 11.90 -17.14
N ILE A 122 -9.29 13.18 -17.38
CA ILE A 122 -8.61 13.99 -18.41
C ILE A 122 -7.11 14.13 -18.11
N ALA A 123 -6.73 14.35 -16.86
CA ALA A 123 -5.32 14.45 -16.46
C ALA A 123 -4.56 13.13 -16.72
N ILE A 124 -5.14 11.99 -16.34
CA ILE A 124 -4.56 10.66 -16.59
C ILE A 124 -4.44 10.38 -18.08
N GLN A 125 -5.50 10.63 -18.87
CA GLN A 125 -5.47 10.45 -20.32
C GLN A 125 -4.42 11.30 -21.01
N LYS A 126 -4.24 12.54 -20.56
CA LYS A 126 -3.16 13.41 -21.05
C LYS A 126 -1.79 12.79 -20.79
N MET A 127 -1.55 12.28 -19.58
CA MET A 127 -0.29 11.64 -19.21
C MET A 127 -0.01 10.39 -20.05
N LEU A 128 -1.03 9.57 -20.29
CA LEU A 128 -0.92 8.42 -21.20
C LEU A 128 -0.59 8.85 -22.63
N GLY A 129 -1.27 9.88 -23.15
CA GLY A 129 -1.04 10.40 -24.50
C GLY A 129 0.35 11.02 -24.70
N THR A 130 0.98 11.52 -23.64
CA THR A 130 2.32 12.13 -23.71
C THR A 130 3.43 11.23 -23.16
N ASN A 131 3.13 9.97 -22.80
CA ASN A 131 4.04 9.08 -22.07
C ASN A 131 4.72 9.81 -20.87
N ASP A 132 3.91 10.54 -20.10
CA ASP A 132 4.33 11.31 -18.93
C ASP A 132 3.61 10.85 -17.66
N SER A 133 3.90 11.46 -16.52
CA SER A 133 3.23 11.16 -15.26
C SER A 133 3.08 12.37 -14.35
N ILE A 134 2.13 12.29 -13.43
CA ILE A 134 1.88 13.27 -12.38
C ILE A 134 2.10 12.64 -11.01
N GLY A 135 2.46 13.49 -10.04
CA GLY A 135 2.49 13.11 -8.63
C GLY A 135 1.09 12.92 -8.04
N GLY A 136 1.05 12.55 -6.77
CA GLY A 136 -0.20 12.40 -6.04
C GLY A 136 0.00 12.15 -4.57
N VAL A 137 -1.11 12.07 -3.84
CA VAL A 137 -1.12 11.92 -2.39
C VAL A 137 -2.06 10.80 -2.00
N VAL A 138 -1.57 9.86 -1.20
CA VAL A 138 -2.35 8.80 -0.56
C VAL A 138 -2.57 9.15 0.90
N GLU A 139 -3.77 8.94 1.41
CA GLU A 139 -4.11 9.09 2.82
C GLU A 139 -4.70 7.78 3.36
N CYS A 140 -4.30 7.42 4.58
CA CYS A 140 -4.92 6.35 5.35
C CYS A 140 -5.33 6.88 6.71
N ASN A 141 -6.61 6.71 7.07
CA ASN A 141 -7.09 7.00 8.41
C ASN A 141 -6.74 5.84 9.35
N LEU A 142 -6.30 6.19 10.55
CA LEU A 142 -5.88 5.27 11.59
C LEU A 142 -6.81 5.37 12.80
N PRO A 143 -6.86 4.35 13.67
CA PRO A 143 -7.68 4.38 14.88
C PRO A 143 -7.37 5.61 15.74
N TYR A 144 -8.42 6.24 16.27
CA TYR A 144 -8.29 7.49 17.05
C TYR A 144 -7.39 7.35 18.29
N ASN A 145 -7.36 6.18 18.92
CA ASN A 145 -6.57 5.88 20.12
C ASN A 145 -5.16 5.35 19.82
N LEU A 146 -4.75 5.25 18.55
CA LEU A 146 -3.42 4.78 18.19
C LEU A 146 -2.34 5.80 18.59
N GLU A 147 -1.30 5.35 19.29
CA GLU A 147 -0.10 6.18 19.50
C GLU A 147 0.73 6.24 18.22
N LEU A 148 0.63 7.32 17.44
CA LEU A 148 1.32 7.42 16.14
C LEU A 148 2.85 7.23 16.22
N ASN A 149 3.48 7.51 17.36
CA ASN A 149 4.91 7.30 17.53
C ASN A 149 5.33 5.83 17.43
N SER A 150 4.44 4.89 17.75
CA SER A 150 4.73 3.45 17.63
C SER A 150 4.89 3.00 16.17
N VAL A 151 4.23 3.68 15.22
CA VAL A 151 4.23 3.33 13.80
C VAL A 151 5.18 4.18 12.95
N LYS A 152 5.42 5.45 13.35
CA LYS A 152 6.13 6.46 12.55
C LYS A 152 7.45 5.97 11.97
N GLY A 153 8.36 5.49 12.81
CA GLY A 153 9.72 5.15 12.40
C GLY A 153 9.75 3.97 11.44
N GLU A 154 9.12 2.86 11.83
CA GLU A 154 9.11 1.63 11.05
C GLU A 154 8.38 1.79 9.73
N PHE A 155 7.18 2.37 9.74
CA PHE A 155 6.42 2.65 8.52
C PHE A 155 7.23 3.52 7.55
N SER A 156 7.82 4.61 8.04
CA SER A 156 8.58 5.52 7.17
C SER A 156 9.81 4.84 6.56
N TRP A 157 10.53 4.05 7.35
CA TRP A 157 11.68 3.29 6.87
C TRP A 157 11.27 2.29 5.79
N ILE A 158 10.22 1.49 6.01
CA ILE A 158 9.74 0.50 5.04
C ILE A 158 9.34 1.21 3.73
N ILE A 159 8.48 2.22 3.81
CA ILE A 159 7.94 2.92 2.64
C ILE A 159 9.04 3.54 1.77
N HIS A 160 10.03 4.21 2.39
CA HIS A 160 11.14 4.79 1.63
C HIS A 160 12.08 3.74 1.02
N ASN A 161 12.21 2.55 1.62
CA ASN A 161 12.98 1.45 1.03
C ASN A 161 12.25 0.76 -0.12
N LEU A 162 10.91 0.71 -0.07
CA LEU A 162 10.09 0.07 -1.09
C LEU A 162 9.85 0.96 -2.32
N MET A 163 9.72 2.27 -2.12
CA MET A 163 9.20 3.19 -3.11
C MET A 163 10.06 4.45 -3.17
N GLU A 164 10.99 4.47 -4.13
CA GLU A 164 11.93 5.59 -4.35
C GLU A 164 11.23 6.92 -4.68
N GLU A 165 10.02 6.88 -5.22
CA GLU A 165 9.25 8.05 -5.64
C GLU A 165 8.49 8.73 -4.48
N VAL A 166 8.57 8.19 -3.26
CA VAL A 166 7.98 8.82 -2.08
C VAL A 166 8.80 10.05 -1.71
N SER A 167 8.17 11.22 -1.83
CA SER A 167 8.80 12.51 -1.56
C SER A 167 8.54 13.02 -0.13
N ALA A 168 7.43 12.61 0.48
CA ALA A 168 7.11 12.98 1.86
C ALA A 168 6.18 11.96 2.52
N ILE A 169 6.35 11.80 3.84
CA ILE A 169 5.43 11.07 4.72
C ILE A 169 5.04 12.01 5.85
N GLN A 170 3.74 12.14 6.10
CA GLN A 170 3.19 13.01 7.13
C GLN A 170 2.27 12.23 8.04
N PHE A 171 2.25 12.61 9.33
CA PHE A 171 1.45 11.96 10.37
C PHE A 171 0.56 12.99 11.04
N GLY A 172 -0.69 12.62 11.31
CA GLY A 172 -1.70 13.51 11.88
C GLY A 172 -1.95 14.73 11.00
N ASN A 173 -1.81 15.92 11.56
CA ASN A 173 -2.01 17.18 10.85
C ASN A 173 -0.88 17.50 9.84
N GLY A 174 0.31 16.92 10.00
CA GLY A 174 1.44 17.16 9.10
C GLY A 174 1.80 18.64 8.97
N ILE A 175 2.00 19.12 7.74
CA ILE A 175 2.33 20.53 7.48
C ILE A 175 1.22 21.52 7.87
N LYS A 176 -0.02 21.05 8.11
CA LYS A 176 -1.11 21.92 8.60
C LYS A 176 -0.74 22.54 9.95
N ASP A 177 -0.02 21.80 10.80
CA ASP A 177 0.37 22.29 12.13
C ASP A 177 1.24 23.54 12.07
N ALA A 178 2.05 23.70 11.02
CA ALA A 178 2.87 24.91 10.83
C ALA A 178 2.03 26.19 10.62
N ARG A 179 0.75 26.04 10.28
CA ARG A 179 -0.20 27.15 10.06
C ARG A 179 -1.23 27.30 11.19
N SER A 180 -1.20 26.41 12.18
CA SER A 180 -2.15 26.38 13.29
C SER A 180 -1.67 27.28 14.43
N ASN A 181 -2.56 28.07 15.01
CA ASN A 181 -2.34 28.69 16.31
C ASN A 181 -2.90 27.80 17.42
N ALA A 182 -2.37 27.93 18.64
CA ALA A 182 -2.74 27.06 19.76
C ALA A 182 -4.22 27.17 20.17
N LYS A 183 -4.90 28.29 19.86
CA LYS A 183 -6.32 28.50 20.22
C LYS A 183 -7.27 27.77 19.28
N GLU A 184 -6.87 27.59 18.03
CA GLU A 184 -7.63 26.91 16.97
C GLU A 184 -7.04 25.53 16.67
N TYR A 185 -6.18 25.02 17.56
CA TYR A 185 -5.53 23.73 17.36
C TYR A 185 -6.53 22.59 17.57
N GLU A 186 -7.00 22.05 16.47
CA GLU A 186 -7.77 20.81 16.45
C GLU A 186 -6.84 19.64 16.15
N LEU A 187 -6.78 18.70 17.09
CA LEU A 187 -6.06 17.45 16.90
C LEU A 187 -6.84 16.65 15.83
N SER A 188 -6.27 16.50 14.63
CA SER A 188 -6.92 15.72 13.58
C SER A 188 -7.09 14.27 14.01
N LYS A 189 -7.98 13.56 13.30
CA LYS A 189 -7.94 12.10 13.28
C LYS A 189 -6.52 11.61 13.04
N ASN A 190 -6.15 10.52 13.70
CA ASN A 190 -4.92 9.82 13.40
C ASN A 190 -4.94 9.42 11.92
N LYS A 191 -3.94 9.86 11.18
CA LYS A 191 -3.82 9.59 9.76
C LYS A 191 -2.38 9.60 9.33
N VAL A 192 -2.13 8.95 8.21
CA VAL A 192 -0.86 8.97 7.51
C VAL A 192 -1.10 9.42 6.09
N THR A 193 -0.25 10.32 5.62
CA THR A 193 -0.28 10.82 4.26
C THR A 193 1.06 10.53 3.59
N VAL A 194 1.05 9.90 2.44
CA VAL A 194 2.24 9.58 1.63
C VAL A 194 2.14 10.33 0.31
N THR A 195 3.12 11.20 0.05
CA THR A 195 3.22 11.95 -1.19
C THR A 195 4.16 11.25 -2.15
N PHE A 196 3.70 11.04 -3.38
CA PHE A 196 4.48 10.49 -4.48
C PHE A 196 4.81 11.60 -5.48
N GLY A 197 6.07 11.65 -5.90
CA GLY A 197 6.46 12.40 -7.08
C GLY A 197 5.97 11.73 -8.38
N PRO A 198 6.18 12.40 -9.53
CA PRO A 198 6.00 11.78 -10.84
C PRO A 198 6.82 10.50 -10.97
N HIS A 199 6.30 9.51 -11.69
CA HIS A 199 7.03 8.30 -12.01
C HIS A 199 8.04 8.54 -13.14
N MET A 200 9.32 8.35 -12.82
CA MET A 200 10.43 8.70 -13.71
C MET A 200 10.87 7.56 -14.65
N LYS A 201 10.27 6.36 -14.58
CA LYS A 201 10.69 5.21 -15.39
C LYS A 201 10.07 5.26 -16.79
N ASN A 202 10.93 5.27 -17.82
CA ASN A 202 10.52 5.51 -19.21
C ASN A 202 9.83 4.33 -19.92
N MET A 203 9.92 3.09 -19.42
CA MET A 203 9.37 1.90 -20.10
C MET A 203 8.02 1.42 -19.54
N ASN A 204 7.71 1.70 -18.27
CA ASN A 204 6.51 1.25 -17.57
C ASN A 204 5.89 2.44 -16.82
N LYS A 205 5.74 3.58 -17.50
CA LYS A 205 5.35 4.82 -16.85
C LYS A 205 3.89 4.75 -16.42
N ILE A 206 3.66 4.39 -15.17
CA ILE A 206 2.38 4.59 -14.48
C ILE A 206 2.06 6.09 -14.44
N PRO A 207 0.88 6.53 -14.95
CA PRO A 207 0.56 7.95 -15.07
C PRO A 207 0.37 8.65 -13.72
N CYS A 208 -0.04 7.94 -12.65
CA CYS A 208 -0.04 8.46 -11.29
C CYS A 208 0.16 7.33 -10.26
N LEU A 209 1.29 7.33 -9.55
CA LEU A 209 1.62 6.27 -8.59
C LEU A 209 0.63 6.18 -7.42
N ALA A 210 0.14 7.32 -6.94
CA ALA A 210 -0.83 7.37 -5.85
C ALA A 210 -2.09 6.56 -6.16
N GLY A 211 -2.49 6.47 -7.45
CA GLY A 211 -3.68 5.75 -7.89
C GLY A 211 -3.56 4.22 -7.89
N VAL A 212 -2.36 3.67 -7.76
CA VAL A 212 -2.13 2.21 -7.76
C VAL A 212 -1.32 1.72 -6.56
N ARG A 213 -0.67 2.62 -5.83
CA ARG A 213 0.17 2.30 -4.66
C ARG A 213 -0.53 2.58 -3.32
N ASP A 214 -1.78 2.99 -3.34
CA ASP A 214 -2.59 3.15 -2.13
C ASP A 214 -2.69 1.84 -1.34
N VAL A 215 -2.91 0.71 -2.01
CA VAL A 215 -2.94 -0.62 -1.39
C VAL A 215 -1.59 -1.02 -0.76
N ILE A 216 -0.47 -0.55 -1.30
CA ILE A 216 0.85 -0.77 -0.69
C ILE A 216 0.94 -0.04 0.64
N VAL A 217 0.42 1.20 0.70
CA VAL A 217 0.41 2.01 1.92
C VAL A 217 -0.41 1.34 3.03
N ASP A 218 -1.63 0.88 2.75
CA ASP A 218 -2.40 0.16 3.78
C ASP A 218 -1.84 -1.22 4.12
N SER A 219 -1.23 -1.92 3.15
CA SER A 219 -0.56 -3.20 3.41
C SER A 219 0.59 -3.05 4.41
N VAL A 220 1.48 -2.08 4.17
CA VAL A 220 2.60 -1.80 5.09
C VAL A 220 2.09 -1.31 6.44
N LEU A 221 1.08 -0.43 6.47
CA LEU A 221 0.48 0.00 7.74
C LEU A 221 -0.11 -1.19 8.51
N ALA A 222 -0.84 -2.10 7.86
CA ALA A 222 -1.41 -3.27 8.51
C ALA A 222 -0.33 -4.17 9.14
N ILE A 223 0.80 -4.36 8.44
CA ILE A 223 1.94 -5.13 8.95
C ILE A 223 2.57 -4.43 10.17
N VAL A 224 2.78 -3.10 10.11
CA VAL A 224 3.40 -2.33 11.21
C VAL A 224 2.49 -2.21 12.44
N LEU A 225 1.18 -2.32 12.25
CA LEU A 225 0.19 -2.24 13.34
C LEU A 225 0.03 -3.55 14.12
N LEU A 226 0.65 -4.64 13.67
CA LEU A 226 0.68 -5.93 14.37
C LEU A 226 1.89 -6.03 15.27
#